data_AF-A0A2H0CSX4-F1
#
_entry.id   AF-A0A2H0CSX4-F1
#
_cell.length_a   1.000
_cell.length_b   1.000
_cell.length_c   1.000
_cell.angle_alpha   90.00
_cell.angle_beta   90.00
_cell.angle_gamma   90.00
#
_symmetry.space_group_name_H-M   'P 1'
#
loop_
_entity.id
_entity.type
_entity.pdbx_description
1 polymer ?
#
loop_
_entity_poly.entity_id
_entity_poly.type
_entity_poly.pdbx_seq_one_letter_code
_entity_poly.pdbx_strand_id
1 'polypeptide(L)'
;MSKNGWKRYKLSQVMDIIGGGTPKTTVKEYWNGDIPWLSVVDFCGRNRRVYKTEKTITEKGLEEGSTKILKKGQVIISARGTVGEVAQLGSDRAFNQLLIPLIFGNYIL
;
A
#
# COMPACT_ATOMS: atom_id res chain seq x y z
N MET A 1 -3.51 -26.67 21.07
CA MET A 1 -2.78 -26.46 19.80
C MET A 1 -3.58 -27.13 18.68
N SER A 2 -3.58 -26.61 17.44
CA SER A 2 -4.25 -27.35 16.35
C SER A 2 -3.51 -28.66 16.09
N LYS A 3 -4.22 -29.71 15.63
CA LYS A 3 -3.67 -31.07 15.43
C LYS A 3 -2.50 -31.17 14.42
N ASN A 4 -2.16 -30.06 13.78
CA ASN A 4 -1.28 -29.97 12.61
C ASN A 4 -0.09 -29.02 12.83
N GLY A 5 0.24 -28.66 14.10
CA GLY A 5 1.45 -27.91 14.43
C GLY A 5 1.43 -26.41 14.10
N TRP A 6 0.34 -25.91 13.49
CA TRP A 6 0.19 -24.51 13.16
C TRP A 6 -0.05 -23.64 14.39
N LYS A 7 0.74 -22.56 14.51
CA LYS A 7 0.52 -21.51 15.51
C LYS A 7 -0.41 -20.45 14.93
N ARG A 8 -1.39 -20.02 15.72
CA ARG A 8 -2.29 -18.92 15.36
C ARG A 8 -1.77 -17.63 15.97
N TYR A 9 -1.68 -16.59 15.15
CA TYR A 9 -1.30 -15.25 15.56
C TYR A 9 -2.39 -14.27 15.15
N LYS A 10 -2.57 -13.21 15.94
CA LYS A 10 -3.27 -12.00 15.50
C LYS A 10 -2.38 -11.30 14.47
N LEU A 11 -2.99 -10.64 13.49
CA LEU A 11 -2.26 -9.93 12.45
C LEU A 11 -1.29 -8.89 13.05
N SER A 12 -1.75 -8.16 14.06
CA SER A 12 -0.94 -7.18 14.80
C SER A 12 0.25 -7.77 15.57
N GLN A 13 0.39 -9.09 15.68
CA GLN A 13 1.56 -9.74 16.28
C GLN A 13 2.68 -10.03 15.28
N VAL A 14 2.38 -9.96 13.98
CA VAL A 14 3.31 -10.36 12.91
C VAL A 14 3.56 -9.26 11.89
N MET A 15 2.77 -8.19 11.93
CA MET A 15 2.93 -7.06 11.03
C MET A 15 2.37 -5.76 11.59
N ASP A 16 2.90 -4.66 11.08
CA ASP A 16 2.37 -3.32 11.29
C ASP A 16 1.28 -3.00 10.26
N ILE A 17 0.19 -2.41 10.75
CA ILE A 17 -0.90 -1.88 9.93
C ILE A 17 -0.76 -0.37 9.96
N ILE A 18 -0.38 0.21 8.81
CA ILE A 18 -0.26 1.66 8.66
C ILE A 18 -1.31 2.20 7.69
N GLY A 19 -1.85 3.38 7.98
CA GLY A 19 -2.67 4.12 7.03
C GLY A 19 -1.80 4.96 6.09
N GLY A 20 -2.27 5.14 4.86
CA GLY A 20 -1.76 6.12 3.91
C GLY A 20 -2.55 7.42 3.96
N GLY A 21 -2.27 8.31 3.01
CA GLY A 21 -2.90 9.62 2.88
C GLY A 21 -3.26 9.93 1.44
N THR A 22 -4.31 10.74 1.24
CA THR A 22 -4.67 11.27 -0.09
C THR A 22 -4.36 12.76 -0.10
N PRO A 23 -3.39 13.21 -0.92
CA PRO A 23 -3.20 14.64 -1.16
C PRO A 23 -4.50 15.25 -1.69
N LYS A 24 -4.77 16.52 -1.35
CA LYS A 24 -5.97 17.19 -1.85
C LYS A 24 -5.99 17.15 -3.39
N THR A 25 -7.01 16.51 -3.96
CA THR A 25 -7.15 16.34 -5.42
C THR A 25 -7.37 17.66 -6.16
N THR A 26 -7.79 18.70 -5.44
CA THR A 26 -8.02 20.05 -5.98
C THR A 26 -6.75 20.90 -6.06
N VAL A 27 -5.66 20.50 -5.39
CA VAL A 27 -4.38 21.24 -5.37
C VAL A 27 -3.46 20.63 -6.42
N LYS A 28 -3.38 21.27 -7.58
CA LYS A 28 -2.68 20.73 -8.77
C LYS A 28 -1.20 20.49 -8.51
N GLU A 29 -0.59 21.31 -7.66
CA GLU A 29 0.83 21.25 -7.26
C GLU A 29 1.20 19.93 -6.56
N TYR A 30 0.21 19.17 -6.07
CA TYR A 30 0.44 17.88 -5.40
C TYR A 30 0.53 16.71 -6.36
N TRP A 31 0.15 16.89 -7.63
CA TRP A 31 -0.04 15.81 -8.59
C TRP A 31 0.89 15.93 -9.80
N ASN A 32 1.00 14.83 -10.55
CA ASN A 32 1.79 14.75 -11.79
C ASN A 32 3.30 14.99 -11.58
N GLY A 33 3.82 14.61 -10.41
CA GLY A 33 5.25 14.53 -10.14
C GLY A 33 5.84 13.16 -10.48
N ASP A 34 6.97 12.83 -9.85
CA ASP A 34 7.72 11.61 -10.15
C ASP A 34 7.42 10.45 -9.18
N ILE A 35 6.66 10.69 -8.11
CA ILE A 35 6.39 9.67 -7.08
C ILE A 35 5.13 8.90 -7.46
N PRO A 36 5.20 7.58 -7.70
CA PRO A 36 4.01 6.78 -8.00
C PRO A 36 3.05 6.78 -6.81
N TRP A 37 1.77 7.07 -7.04
CA TRP A 37 0.75 7.09 -6.01
C TRP A 37 -0.23 5.93 -6.21
N LEU A 38 -0.16 4.97 -5.29
CA LEU A 38 -0.87 3.70 -5.35
C LEU A 38 -2.28 3.82 -4.80
N SER A 39 -3.21 3.26 -5.57
CA SER A 39 -4.61 3.14 -5.23
C SER A 39 -5.15 1.78 -5.68
N VAL A 40 -6.37 1.45 -5.25
CA VAL A 40 -6.97 0.14 -5.54
C VAL A 40 -7.19 -0.12 -7.03
N VAL A 41 -7.38 0.94 -7.83
CA VAL A 41 -7.58 0.81 -9.28
C VAL A 41 -6.34 0.30 -10.01
N ASP A 42 -5.16 0.40 -9.38
CA ASP A 42 -3.90 0.00 -10.00
C ASP A 42 -3.74 -1.53 -10.06
N PHE A 43 -4.41 -2.27 -9.17
CA PHE A 43 -4.25 -3.73 -9.05
C PHE A 43 -5.55 -4.54 -9.03
N CYS A 44 -6.69 -3.93 -8.70
CA CYS A 44 -7.96 -4.65 -8.66
C CYS A 44 -8.29 -5.26 -10.04
N GLY A 45 -8.54 -6.58 -10.08
CA GLY A 45 -8.82 -7.30 -11.32
C GLY A 45 -7.63 -7.39 -12.30
N ARG A 46 -6.41 -7.10 -11.84
CA ARG A 46 -5.18 -7.11 -12.64
C ARG A 46 -4.13 -8.04 -12.00
N ASN A 47 -2.87 -7.90 -12.44
CA ASN A 47 -1.75 -8.64 -11.88
C ASN A 47 -1.54 -8.33 -10.39
N ARG A 48 -1.26 -9.38 -9.60
CA ARG A 48 -0.92 -9.29 -8.17
C ARG A 48 0.39 -8.54 -7.89
N ARG A 49 1.09 -8.05 -8.91
CA ARG A 49 2.35 -7.30 -8.78
C ARG A 49 2.24 -5.96 -9.50
N VAL A 50 2.41 -4.88 -8.75
CA VAL A 50 2.19 -3.51 -9.25
C VAL A 50 3.51 -2.88 -9.66
N TYR A 51 3.63 -2.57 -10.94
CA TYR A 51 4.81 -1.91 -11.52
C TYR A 51 4.55 -0.48 -11.99
N LYS A 52 3.29 -0.11 -12.21
CA LYS A 52 2.87 1.21 -12.65
C LYS A 52 1.63 1.64 -11.87
N THR A 53 1.47 2.94 -11.68
CA THR A 53 0.26 3.54 -11.11
C THR A 53 -0.32 4.50 -12.14
N GLU A 54 -1.63 4.66 -12.13
CA GLU A 54 -2.34 5.61 -13.00
C GLU A 54 -1.94 7.06 -12.67
N LYS A 55 -1.67 7.35 -11.39
CA LYS A 55 -1.37 8.68 -10.89
C LYS A 55 0.00 8.74 -10.23
N THR A 56 0.56 9.94 -10.24
CA THR A 56 1.79 10.30 -9.53
C THR A 56 1.56 11.58 -8.73
N ILE A 57 2.36 11.75 -7.69
CA ILE A 57 2.36 12.93 -6.82
C ILE A 57 3.75 13.58 -6.82
N THR A 58 3.80 14.84 -6.42
CA THR A 58 5.04 15.57 -6.18
C THR A 58 5.54 15.32 -4.76
N GLU A 59 6.79 15.71 -4.45
CA GLU A 59 7.29 15.72 -3.07
C GLU A 59 6.40 16.55 -2.14
N LYS A 60 5.91 17.70 -2.62
CA LYS A 60 4.95 18.51 -1.88
C LYS A 60 3.64 17.76 -1.61
N GLY A 61 3.16 17.00 -2.59
CA GLY A 61 2.00 16.11 -2.42
C GLY A 61 2.25 15.00 -1.41
N LEU A 62 3.48 14.47 -1.34
CA LEU A 62 3.88 13.46 -0.36
C LEU A 62 3.82 14.04 1.07
N GLU A 63 4.47 15.20 1.27
CA GLU A 63 4.54 15.90 2.56
C GLU A 63 3.15 16.34 3.05
N GLU A 64 2.42 17.09 2.23
CA GLU A 64 1.13 17.69 2.60
C GLU A 64 -0.02 16.67 2.62
N GLY A 65 0.10 15.59 1.84
CA GLY A 65 -0.89 14.52 1.77
C GLY A 65 -0.87 13.57 2.95
N SER A 66 0.11 13.72 3.86
CA SER A 66 0.37 12.76 4.96
C SER A 66 0.45 11.31 4.46
N THR A 67 0.93 11.13 3.23
CA THR A 67 1.14 9.79 2.66
C THR A 67 2.54 9.31 3.01
N LYS A 68 2.72 7.99 2.98
CA LYS A 68 3.97 7.33 3.34
C LYS A 68 4.48 6.54 2.15
N ILE A 69 5.78 6.35 2.08
CA ILE A 69 6.40 5.52 1.05
C ILE A 69 6.45 4.07 1.51
N LEU A 70 5.86 3.20 0.69
CA LEU A 70 6.06 1.76 0.75
C LEU A 70 7.23 1.37 -0.14
N LYS A 71 7.96 0.37 0.31
CA LYS A 71 9.13 -0.18 -0.36
C LYS A 71 8.76 -1.33 -1.28
N LYS A 72 9.57 -1.50 -2.33
CA LYS A 72 9.51 -2.67 -3.21
C LYS A 72 9.43 -3.97 -2.38
N GLY A 73 8.59 -4.91 -2.82
CA GLY A 73 8.42 -6.21 -2.19
C GLY A 73 7.38 -6.24 -1.06
N GLN A 74 7.00 -5.09 -0.51
CA GLN A 74 5.93 -5.02 0.48
C GLN A 74 4.59 -5.42 -0.14
N VAL A 75 3.72 -5.97 0.70
CA VAL A 75 2.38 -6.43 0.32
C VAL A 75 1.36 -5.44 0.85
N ILE A 76 0.29 -5.21 0.10
CA ILE A 76 -0.85 -4.39 0.50
C ILE A 76 -2.15 -5.17 0.35
N ILE A 77 -3.13 -4.82 1.18
CA ILE A 77 -4.51 -5.29 1.08
C ILE A 77 -5.47 -4.09 1.04
N SER A 78 -6.50 -4.19 0.19
CA SER A 78 -7.57 -3.20 0.14
C SER A 78 -8.54 -3.38 1.31
N ALA A 79 -8.81 -2.29 2.02
CA ALA A 79 -9.70 -2.29 3.19
C ALA A 79 -11.12 -1.77 2.87
N ARG A 80 -11.32 -1.09 1.74
CA ARG A 80 -12.62 -0.51 1.34
C ARG A 80 -12.80 -0.57 -0.18
N GLY A 81 -14.05 -0.60 -0.64
CA GLY A 81 -14.39 -0.72 -2.06
C GLY A 81 -14.30 -2.17 -2.54
N THR A 82 -13.08 -2.68 -2.68
CA THR A 82 -12.80 -4.08 -3.08
C THR A 82 -12.03 -4.78 -1.96
N VAL A 83 -12.73 -5.01 -0.85
CA VAL A 83 -12.13 -5.55 0.38
C VAL A 83 -11.46 -6.89 0.10
N GLY A 84 -10.21 -7.03 0.55
CA GLY A 84 -9.48 -8.29 0.45
C GLY A 84 -8.65 -8.46 -0.82
N GLU A 85 -8.69 -7.51 -1.76
CA GLU A 85 -7.76 -7.50 -2.90
C GLU A 85 -6.32 -7.28 -2.41
N VAL A 86 -5.38 -8.10 -2.88
CA VAL A 86 -3.98 -8.12 -2.42
C VAL A 86 -3.02 -7.91 -3.59
N ALA A 87 -1.98 -7.12 -3.36
CA ALA A 87 -0.89 -6.94 -4.32
C ALA A 87 0.48 -6.78 -3.66
N GLN A 88 1.53 -7.13 -4.39
CA GLN A 88 2.93 -6.88 -4.03
C GLN A 88 3.51 -5.74 -4.88
N LEU A 89 4.31 -4.87 -4.26
CA LEU A 89 4.94 -3.74 -4.95
C LEU A 89 6.18 -4.16 -5.76
N GLY A 90 6.23 -3.76 -7.03
CA GLY A 90 7.40 -3.94 -7.90
C GLY A 90 8.46 -2.85 -7.78
N SER A 91 8.11 -1.71 -7.18
CA SER A 91 8.99 -0.56 -6.88
C SER A 91 8.42 0.22 -5.69
N ASP A 92 9.18 1.20 -5.18
CA ASP A 92 8.72 2.12 -4.13
C ASP A 92 7.55 2.99 -4.60
N ARG A 93 6.57 3.26 -3.72
CA ARG A 93 5.33 4.00 -4.02
C ARG A 93 4.74 4.70 -2.80
N ALA A 94 4.13 5.87 -2.99
CA ALA A 94 3.18 6.45 -2.05
C ALA A 94 1.83 5.70 -2.14
N PHE A 95 0.98 5.79 -1.12
CA PHE A 95 -0.32 5.10 -1.12
C PHE A 95 -1.42 5.85 -0.37
N ASN A 96 -2.67 5.54 -0.71
CA ASN A 96 -3.84 6.17 -0.11
C ASN A 96 -4.32 5.51 1.20
N GLN A 97 -5.24 6.16 1.92
CA GLN A 97 -5.79 5.70 3.20
C GLN A 97 -6.69 4.46 3.12
N LEU A 98 -7.01 3.98 1.93
CA LEU A 98 -7.87 2.80 1.72
C LEU A 98 -7.08 1.50 1.64
N LEU A 99 -5.75 1.60 1.56
CA LEU A 99 -4.85 0.46 1.49
C LEU A 99 -4.18 0.25 2.84
N ILE A 100 -4.10 -1.02 3.26
CA ILE A 100 -3.40 -1.46 4.45
C ILE A 100 -2.16 -2.23 4.00
N PRO A 101 -0.95 -1.69 4.23
CA PRO A 101 0.28 -2.43 4.02
C PRO A 101 0.41 -3.54 5.07
N LEU A 102 0.85 -4.71 4.60
CA LEU A 102 1.22 -5.84 5.43
C LEU A 102 2.74 -5.82 5.54
N ILE A 103 3.24 -5.08 6.53
CA ILE A 103 4.68 -4.95 6.76
C ILE A 103 5.11 -6.08 7.68
N PHE A 104 5.59 -7.17 7.08
CA PHE A 104 6.27 -8.22 7.84
C PHE A 104 7.56 -7.63 8.42
N GLY A 105 7.89 -7.94 9.67
CA GLY A 105 9.20 -7.61 10.26
C GLY A 105 10.35 -8.32 9.53
N ASN A 106 11.51 -8.55 10.18
CA ASN A 106 12.67 -9.28 9.62
C ASN A 106 12.40 -10.76 9.23
N TYR A 107 11.14 -11.18 9.09
CA TYR A 107 10.75 -12.41 8.46
C TYR A 107 10.93 -12.29 6.95
N ILE A 108 12.06 -12.79 6.48
CA ILE A 108 12.35 -13.01 5.05
C ILE A 108 11.24 -13.93 4.51
N LEU A 109 10.54 -13.47 3.47
CA LEU A 109 9.66 -14.31 2.64
C LEU A 109 10.49 -15.23 1.74
#